data_AF-A0A8L0DPC2-F1
#
_entry.id   AF-A0A8L0DPC2-F1
#
_cell.length_a   1.000
_cell.length_b   1.000
_cell.length_c   1.000
_cell.angle_alpha   90.00
_cell.angle_beta   90.00
_cell.angle_gamma   90.00
#
_symmetry.space_group_name_H-M   'P 1'
#
loop_
_entity.id
_entity.type
_entity.pdbx_description
1 polymer ?
#
loop_
_entity_poly.entity_id
_entity_poly.type
_entity_poly.pdbx_seq_one_letter_code
_entity_poly.pdbx_strand_id
1 'polypeptide(L)'
;ISRRWLNLQEYQSKKLMQESGVTVQRFYVADNPPDALQAAKRLNAKEIVLKAQILAGGRGKGVFSSGLKGGVHLTKDPSVVGELASKMLGYSLTTKQTPKEGVEVKTVMVAEALDITRETYFAILMDRACNGPVMVGSPQGGMDIEEVADKSPELIFKEVIDIFEGVRDDQALRMAANLGFKGPLKRQAADQIMRLYDLFLKVDATQVEVNPLGETPEGQVVCFDAKISFDDNAEFRQKAVFALDDMSESDPTETEAAKWDLKYIGLDGNIACFVNGAGLAMATCDIIDLHGGKPANFLDLGGGVKEKQVYEAFKLLTADPKVGAHFILQTALR
;
A
#
# COMPACT_ATOMS: atom_id res chain seq x y z
N ILE A 1 16.78 -4.40 4.55
CA ILE A 1 16.00 -5.66 4.61
C ILE A 1 14.65 -5.34 3.99
N SER A 2 14.46 -5.59 2.70
CA SER A 2 13.14 -5.47 2.07
C SER A 2 12.55 -6.87 1.98
N ARG A 3 11.67 -7.18 2.93
CA ARG A 3 10.63 -8.19 2.79
C ARG A 3 9.46 -7.41 2.19
N ARG A 4 8.75 -7.95 1.19
CA ARG A 4 7.51 -7.32 0.72
C ARG A 4 6.56 -7.28 1.93
N TRP A 5 6.30 -6.09 2.43
CA TRP A 5 5.31 -5.88 3.46
C TRP A 5 3.94 -6.13 2.86
N LEU A 6 3.06 -6.77 3.63
CA LEU A 6 1.67 -6.95 3.25
C LEU A 6 1.08 -5.61 2.79
N ASN A 7 0.53 -5.60 1.57
CA ASN A 7 -0.21 -4.46 1.03
C ASN A 7 -1.62 -4.95 0.72
N LEU A 8 -2.62 -4.21 1.19
CA LEU A 8 -4.02 -4.50 0.94
C LEU A 8 -4.55 -3.66 -0.21
N GLN A 9 -5.46 -4.24 -0.99
CA GLN A 9 -6.27 -3.52 -1.96
C GLN A 9 -7.09 -2.43 -1.26
N GLU A 10 -7.45 -1.34 -1.96
CA GLU A 10 -8.19 -0.20 -1.38
C GLU A 10 -9.46 -0.66 -0.64
N TYR A 11 -10.24 -1.57 -1.24
CA TYR A 11 -11.47 -2.06 -0.62
C TYR A 11 -11.23 -2.85 0.68
N GLN A 12 -10.11 -3.58 0.79
CA GLN A 12 -9.77 -4.36 1.98
C GLN A 12 -9.38 -3.42 3.12
N SER A 13 -8.53 -2.42 2.83
CA SER A 13 -8.18 -1.35 3.77
C SER A 13 -9.42 -0.61 4.26
N LYS A 14 -10.32 -0.20 3.36
CA LYS A 14 -11.58 0.45 3.72
C LYS A 14 -12.48 -0.41 4.60
N LYS A 15 -12.52 -1.73 4.37
CA LYS A 15 -13.29 -2.65 5.21
C LYS A 15 -12.72 -2.71 6.64
N LEU A 16 -11.40 -2.82 6.80
CA LEU A 16 -10.75 -2.80 8.12
C LEU A 16 -11.00 -1.48 8.87
N MET A 17 -10.98 -0.37 8.13
CA MET A 17 -11.31 0.95 8.64
C MET A 17 -12.77 1.02 9.13
N GLN A 18 -13.74 0.55 8.33
CA GLN A 18 -15.16 0.50 8.72
C GLN A 18 -15.39 -0.34 9.97
N GLU A 19 -14.77 -1.52 10.05
CA GLU A 19 -14.85 -2.42 11.21
C GLU A 19 -14.25 -1.80 12.48
N SER A 20 -13.40 -0.79 12.33
CA SER A 20 -12.81 -0.01 13.43
C SER A 20 -13.54 1.33 13.66
N GLY A 21 -14.70 1.52 13.03
CA GLY A 21 -15.55 2.71 13.19
C GLY A 21 -15.05 3.95 12.44
N VAL A 22 -14.03 3.82 11.59
CA VAL A 22 -13.54 4.91 10.75
C VAL A 22 -14.53 5.15 9.61
N THR A 23 -14.84 6.42 9.36
CA THR A 23 -15.78 6.83 8.32
C THR A 23 -15.09 6.81 6.96
N VAL A 24 -15.55 5.92 6.07
CA VAL A 24 -15.14 5.84 4.66
C VAL A 24 -16.40 5.90 3.78
N GLN A 25 -16.21 6.10 2.48
CA GLN A 25 -17.28 6.03 1.48
C GLN A 25 -18.05 4.71 1.57
N ARG A 26 -19.37 4.71 1.36
CA ARG A 26 -20.12 3.47 1.13
C ARG A 26 -19.66 2.84 -0.19
N PHE A 27 -19.36 1.55 -0.15
CA PHE A 27 -18.88 0.81 -1.32
C PHE A 27 -19.34 -0.65 -1.33
N TYR A 28 -19.24 -1.25 -2.50
CA TYR A 28 -19.30 -2.68 -2.74
C TYR A 28 -18.16 -3.08 -3.68
N VAL A 29 -17.88 -4.38 -3.73
CA VAL A 29 -16.94 -4.96 -4.68
C VAL A 29 -17.66 -5.90 -5.63
N ALA A 30 -17.13 -6.04 -6.84
CA ALA A 30 -17.65 -6.94 -7.85
C ALA A 30 -16.53 -7.55 -8.68
N ASP A 31 -16.67 -8.84 -8.98
CA ASP A 31 -15.72 -9.61 -9.80
C ASP A 31 -16.29 -9.94 -11.18
N ASN A 32 -17.52 -9.51 -11.47
CA ASN A 32 -18.14 -9.58 -12.79
C ASN A 32 -19.00 -8.33 -13.09
N PRO A 33 -19.24 -8.01 -14.37
CA PRO A 33 -19.98 -6.80 -14.75
C PRO A 33 -21.44 -6.76 -14.26
N PRO A 34 -22.23 -7.86 -14.29
CA PRO A 34 -23.57 -7.87 -13.69
C PRO A 34 -23.59 -7.50 -12.21
N ASP A 35 -22.65 -8.01 -11.41
CA ASP A 35 -22.56 -7.69 -9.99
C ASP A 35 -22.16 -6.22 -9.77
N ALA A 36 -21.28 -5.67 -10.61
CA ALA A 36 -20.94 -4.24 -10.56
C ALA A 36 -22.15 -3.34 -10.83
N LEU A 37 -23.01 -3.72 -11.78
CA LEU A 37 -24.28 -3.04 -12.05
C LEU A 37 -25.25 -3.13 -10.86
N GLN A 38 -25.38 -4.31 -10.23
CA GLN A 38 -26.24 -4.47 -9.06
C GLN A 38 -25.72 -3.70 -7.85
N ALA A 39 -24.40 -3.70 -7.62
CA ALA A 39 -23.73 -2.88 -6.62
C ALA A 39 -24.03 -1.39 -6.80
N ALA A 40 -23.94 -0.89 -8.03
CA ALA A 40 -24.26 0.50 -8.37
C ALA A 40 -25.71 0.86 -8.05
N LYS A 41 -26.67 -0.01 -8.39
CA LYS A 41 -28.09 0.16 -8.06
C LYS A 41 -28.33 0.14 -6.55
N ARG A 42 -27.66 -0.76 -5.83
CA ARG A 42 -27.79 -0.93 -4.38
C ARG A 42 -27.26 0.27 -3.59
N LEU A 43 -26.18 0.92 -4.05
CA LEU A 43 -25.65 2.13 -3.40
C LEU A 43 -26.68 3.25 -3.33
N ASN A 44 -27.53 3.36 -4.37
CA ASN A 44 -28.52 4.43 -4.52
C ASN A 44 -27.91 5.81 -4.26
N ALA A 45 -26.74 6.05 -4.84
CA ALA A 45 -25.97 7.28 -4.70
C ALA A 45 -26.26 8.25 -5.86
N LYS A 46 -26.15 9.55 -5.59
CA LYS A 46 -26.32 10.61 -6.61
C LYS A 46 -25.27 10.53 -7.71
N GLU A 47 -24.06 10.11 -7.35
CA GLU A 47 -22.93 9.89 -8.24
C GLU A 47 -22.12 8.70 -7.71
N ILE A 48 -21.53 7.94 -8.62
CA ILE A 48 -20.89 6.66 -8.36
C ILE A 48 -19.47 6.74 -8.93
N VAL A 49 -18.51 6.25 -8.15
CA VAL A 49 -17.13 6.04 -8.61
C VAL A 49 -16.87 4.55 -8.77
N LEU A 50 -16.41 4.17 -9.96
CA LEU A 50 -15.92 2.83 -10.28
C LEU A 50 -14.39 2.87 -10.27
N LYS A 51 -13.76 2.02 -9.45
CA LYS A 51 -12.30 1.95 -9.31
C LYS A 51 -11.79 0.52 -9.53
N ALA A 52 -10.83 0.36 -10.43
CA ALA A 52 -10.06 -0.86 -10.55
C ALA A 52 -9.29 -1.14 -9.25
N GLN A 53 -9.30 -2.39 -8.79
CA GLN A 53 -8.53 -2.83 -7.63
C GLN A 53 -7.23 -3.49 -8.12
N ILE A 54 -6.15 -2.72 -8.02
CA ILE A 54 -4.76 -3.16 -8.13
C ILE A 54 -3.96 -2.44 -7.03
N LEU A 55 -2.88 -3.04 -6.54
CA LEU A 55 -2.03 -2.47 -5.49
C LEU A 55 -1.23 -1.27 -6.01
N ALA A 56 -0.87 -1.28 -7.29
CA ALA A 56 -0.13 -0.19 -7.91
C ALA A 56 -0.95 1.12 -7.96
N GLY A 57 -0.29 2.24 -7.63
CA GLY A 57 -0.88 3.57 -7.70
C GLY A 57 -1.02 4.10 -9.13
N GLY A 58 -1.56 5.32 -9.25
CA GLY A 58 -1.70 6.01 -10.54
C GLY A 58 -2.83 5.49 -11.44
N ARG A 59 -3.76 4.69 -10.88
CA ARG A 59 -4.89 4.05 -11.56
C ARG A 59 -5.67 5.02 -12.46
N GLY A 60 -5.96 6.23 -11.99
CA GLY A 60 -6.72 7.23 -12.76
C GLY A 60 -6.12 7.64 -14.12
N LYS A 61 -4.79 7.54 -14.27
CA LYS A 61 -4.07 7.85 -15.52
C LYS A 61 -3.65 6.61 -16.31
N GLY A 62 -4.01 5.41 -15.82
CA GLY A 62 -3.64 4.15 -16.46
C GLY A 62 -4.43 3.87 -17.75
N VAL A 63 -4.03 2.83 -18.47
CA VAL A 63 -4.69 2.36 -19.69
C VAL A 63 -4.88 0.86 -19.62
N PHE A 64 -6.09 0.39 -19.94
CA PHE A 64 -6.40 -1.03 -20.01
C PHE A 64 -6.03 -1.63 -21.36
N SER A 65 -5.73 -2.93 -21.37
CA SER A 65 -5.57 -3.71 -22.61
C SER A 65 -6.85 -3.81 -23.46
N SER A 66 -8.03 -3.52 -22.88
CA SER A 66 -9.29 -3.33 -23.61
C SER A 66 -9.35 -2.03 -24.43
N GLY A 67 -8.41 -1.12 -24.24
CA GLY A 67 -8.39 0.23 -24.81
C GLY A 67 -9.08 1.30 -23.95
N LEU A 68 -9.71 0.93 -22.82
CA LEU A 68 -10.27 1.88 -21.86
C LEU A 68 -9.16 2.72 -21.21
N LYS A 69 -9.35 4.03 -21.13
CA LYS A 69 -8.42 4.95 -20.45
C LYS A 69 -8.94 5.28 -19.05
N GLY A 70 -8.05 5.23 -18.07
CA GLY A 70 -8.31 5.47 -16.65
C GLY A 70 -8.88 4.25 -15.94
N GLY A 71 -8.36 3.95 -14.75
CA GLY A 71 -8.86 2.95 -13.80
C GLY A 71 -9.84 3.51 -12.76
N VAL A 72 -10.21 4.79 -12.87
CA VAL A 72 -11.16 5.47 -11.98
C VAL A 72 -12.13 6.27 -12.84
N HIS A 73 -13.42 5.98 -12.73
CA HIS A 73 -14.48 6.61 -13.54
C HIS A 73 -15.64 7.07 -12.66
N LEU A 74 -16.19 8.24 -12.97
CA LEU A 74 -17.38 8.80 -12.32
C LEU A 74 -18.58 8.70 -13.25
N THR A 75 -19.74 8.32 -12.71
CA THR A 75 -21.01 8.30 -13.45
C THR A 75 -22.19 8.47 -12.51
N LYS A 76 -23.29 9.02 -13.02
CA LYS A 76 -24.59 9.09 -12.31
C LYS A 76 -25.54 7.98 -12.73
N ASP A 77 -25.22 7.25 -13.80
CA ASP A 77 -26.03 6.16 -14.31
C ASP A 77 -25.42 4.80 -13.92
N PRO A 78 -26.13 3.98 -13.12
CA PRO A 78 -25.70 2.62 -12.78
C PRO A 78 -25.43 1.73 -14.00
N SER A 79 -26.13 1.94 -15.12
CA SER A 79 -25.98 1.13 -16.34
C SER A 79 -24.56 1.27 -16.92
N VAL A 80 -24.03 2.50 -16.89
CA VAL A 80 -22.65 2.81 -17.33
C VAL A 80 -21.61 2.10 -16.46
N VAL A 81 -21.91 1.83 -15.17
CA VAL A 81 -21.00 1.07 -14.30
C VAL A 81 -20.78 -0.35 -14.82
N GLY A 82 -21.85 -1.04 -15.22
CA GLY A 82 -21.74 -2.39 -15.81
C GLY A 82 -20.97 -2.40 -17.13
N GLU A 83 -21.20 -1.40 -17.99
CA GLU A 83 -20.48 -1.27 -19.26
C GLU A 83 -18.98 -1.03 -19.04
N LEU A 84 -18.62 -0.13 -18.13
CA LEU A 84 -17.21 0.15 -17.80
C LEU A 84 -16.56 -1.07 -17.13
N ALA A 85 -17.24 -1.73 -16.19
CA ALA A 85 -16.74 -2.93 -15.54
C ALA A 85 -16.43 -4.05 -16.54
N SER A 86 -17.23 -4.21 -17.60
CA SER A 86 -16.95 -5.20 -18.67
C SER A 86 -15.69 -4.90 -19.49
N LYS A 87 -15.19 -3.67 -19.45
CA LYS A 87 -13.93 -3.24 -20.08
C LYS A 87 -12.76 -3.18 -19.09
N MET A 88 -13.02 -3.40 -17.80
CA MET A 88 -11.99 -3.42 -16.75
C MET A 88 -11.67 -4.86 -16.32
N LEU A 89 -12.69 -5.62 -15.94
CA LEU A 89 -12.53 -6.96 -15.36
C LEU A 89 -11.96 -7.95 -16.38
N GLY A 90 -10.91 -8.67 -15.99
CA GLY A 90 -10.17 -9.61 -16.85
C GLY A 90 -9.21 -8.94 -17.85
N TYR A 91 -9.06 -7.62 -17.81
CA TYR A 91 -8.09 -6.88 -18.60
C TYR A 91 -6.94 -6.36 -17.73
N SER A 92 -5.78 -6.17 -18.33
CA SER A 92 -4.60 -5.63 -17.64
C SER A 92 -4.62 -4.10 -17.64
N LEU A 93 -4.45 -3.49 -16.48
CA LEU A 93 -4.29 -2.05 -16.29
C LEU A 93 -2.80 -1.70 -16.18
N THR A 94 -2.29 -0.92 -17.13
CA THR A 94 -0.92 -0.38 -17.09
C THR A 94 -0.94 1.02 -16.49
N THR A 95 -0.13 1.27 -15.47
CA THR A 95 0.12 2.60 -14.88
C THR A 95 1.61 2.94 -14.94
N LYS A 96 2.01 4.11 -14.41
CA LYS A 96 3.44 4.44 -14.27
C LYS A 96 4.18 3.55 -13.25
N GLN A 97 3.44 2.86 -12.38
CA GLN A 97 3.96 2.07 -11.27
C GLN A 97 3.80 0.56 -11.47
N THR A 98 3.23 0.12 -12.59
CA THR A 98 3.11 -1.30 -12.94
C THR A 98 4.24 -1.73 -13.87
N PRO A 99 4.46 -3.04 -14.05
CA PRO A 99 5.18 -3.58 -15.21
C PRO A 99 4.57 -3.11 -16.54
N LYS A 100 5.31 -3.27 -17.64
CA LYS A 100 4.89 -2.80 -18.98
C LYS A 100 3.61 -3.50 -19.45
N GLU A 101 3.49 -4.79 -19.11
CA GLU A 101 2.35 -5.67 -19.35
C GLU A 101 1.10 -5.29 -18.51
N GLY A 102 1.25 -4.43 -17.51
CA GLY A 102 0.18 -4.04 -16.60
C GLY A 102 -0.18 -5.15 -15.61
N VAL A 103 -1.24 -4.90 -14.83
CA VAL A 103 -1.76 -5.84 -13.83
C VAL A 103 -3.19 -6.21 -14.18
N GLU A 104 -3.51 -7.50 -14.22
CA GLU A 104 -4.86 -7.99 -14.48
C GLU A 104 -5.84 -7.53 -13.38
N VAL A 105 -6.91 -6.85 -13.77
CA VAL A 105 -7.94 -6.39 -12.84
C VAL A 105 -8.99 -7.49 -12.65
N LYS A 106 -8.97 -8.15 -11.49
CA LYS A 106 -9.92 -9.22 -11.14
C LYS A 106 -11.17 -8.72 -10.41
N THR A 107 -11.04 -7.58 -9.75
CA THR A 107 -12.08 -6.99 -8.91
C THR A 107 -12.17 -5.49 -9.18
N VAL A 108 -13.39 -4.96 -9.16
CA VAL A 108 -13.64 -3.52 -9.17
C VAL A 108 -14.40 -3.11 -7.91
N MET A 109 -14.11 -1.92 -7.40
CA MET A 109 -14.86 -1.30 -6.32
C MET A 109 -15.86 -0.30 -6.92
N VAL A 110 -17.11 -0.43 -6.52
CA VAL A 110 -18.19 0.50 -6.82
C VAL A 110 -18.51 1.25 -5.54
N ALA A 111 -18.25 2.56 -5.50
CA ALA A 111 -18.45 3.38 -4.31
C ALA A 111 -19.30 4.61 -4.61
N GLU A 112 -19.90 5.19 -3.58
CA GLU A 112 -20.49 6.52 -3.72
C GLU A 112 -19.38 7.56 -3.98
N ALA A 113 -19.60 8.44 -4.95
CA ALA A 113 -18.75 9.59 -5.15
C ALA A 113 -19.22 10.70 -4.19
N LEU A 114 -18.33 11.05 -3.26
CA LEU A 114 -18.56 12.16 -2.33
C LEU A 114 -17.81 13.38 -2.83
N ASP A 115 -18.50 14.52 -2.87
CA ASP A 115 -17.87 15.81 -3.12
C ASP A 115 -16.87 16.12 -1.99
N ILE A 116 -15.72 16.69 -2.36
CA ILE A 116 -14.68 17.06 -1.41
C ILE A 116 -14.58 18.57 -1.36
N THR A 117 -14.90 19.16 -0.22
CA THR A 117 -14.74 20.60 0.03
C THR A 117 -13.28 20.92 0.38
N ARG A 118 -12.61 19.97 1.04
CA ARG A 118 -11.25 20.15 1.54
C ARG A 118 -10.52 18.82 1.66
N GLU A 119 -9.28 18.79 1.18
CA GLU A 119 -8.40 17.62 1.22
C GLU A 119 -7.22 17.89 2.14
N THR A 120 -6.96 16.97 3.06
CA THR A 120 -5.78 16.99 3.95
C THR A 120 -5.07 15.66 3.90
N TYR A 121 -3.81 15.65 4.33
CA TYR A 121 -3.02 14.44 4.50
C TYR A 121 -2.96 14.08 5.97
N PHE A 122 -3.13 12.80 6.30
CA PHE A 122 -2.92 12.29 7.64
C PHE A 122 -2.27 10.90 7.60
N ALA A 123 -1.27 10.68 8.45
CA ALA A 123 -0.66 9.38 8.64
C ALA A 123 -0.29 9.12 10.11
N ILE A 124 -0.21 7.84 10.47
CA ILE A 124 0.33 7.34 11.72
C ILE A 124 1.39 6.30 11.36
N LEU A 125 2.59 6.41 11.93
CA LEU A 125 3.66 5.43 11.73
C LEU A 125 4.49 5.22 13.00
N MET A 126 5.21 4.11 13.06
CA MET A 126 6.26 3.92 14.09
C MET A 126 7.52 4.71 13.71
N ASP A 127 7.81 5.78 14.44
CA ASP A 127 8.99 6.60 14.22
C ASP A 127 10.19 6.08 15.03
N ARG A 128 11.31 5.84 14.33
CA ARG A 128 12.54 5.31 14.92
C ARG A 128 13.31 6.33 15.75
N ALA A 129 13.18 7.62 15.46
CA ALA A 129 13.86 8.66 16.22
C ALA A 129 13.15 8.94 17.56
N CYS A 130 11.82 8.83 17.56
CA CYS A 130 10.99 9.02 18.75
C CYS A 130 10.77 7.73 19.57
N ASN A 131 11.16 6.56 19.03
CA ASN A 131 10.93 5.24 19.65
C ASN A 131 9.45 4.95 19.94
N GLY A 132 8.55 5.36 19.05
CA GLY A 132 7.12 5.18 19.26
C GLY A 132 6.26 5.71 18.11
N PRO A 133 4.93 5.62 18.23
CA PRO A 133 4.02 6.10 17.21
C PRO A 133 4.08 7.63 17.07
N VAL A 134 3.99 8.13 15.84
CA VAL A 134 3.90 9.56 15.52
C VAL A 134 2.75 9.78 14.55
N MET A 135 1.89 10.76 14.85
CA MET A 135 0.96 11.31 13.87
C MET A 135 1.70 12.33 13.01
N VAL A 136 1.56 12.21 11.70
CA VAL A 136 2.05 13.18 10.71
C VAL A 136 0.85 13.70 9.94
N GLY A 137 0.73 15.01 9.78
CA GLY A 137 -0.39 15.61 9.08
C GLY A 137 -0.01 16.86 8.31
N SER A 138 -0.71 17.12 7.21
CA SER A 138 -0.59 18.35 6.44
C SER A 138 -1.95 18.85 5.95
N PRO A 139 -2.22 20.17 6.00
CA PRO A 139 -3.40 20.74 5.38
C PRO A 139 -3.37 20.68 3.84
N GLN A 140 -2.23 20.30 3.23
CA GLN A 140 -2.10 20.02 1.79
C GLN A 140 -2.28 18.52 1.53
N GLY A 141 -3.53 18.08 1.32
CA GLY A 141 -3.86 16.72 0.89
C GLY A 141 -3.92 16.56 -0.63
N GLY A 142 -4.12 15.32 -1.09
CA GLY A 142 -4.31 15.00 -2.51
C GLY A 142 -3.03 14.98 -3.35
N MET A 143 -1.87 15.14 -2.70
CA MET A 143 -0.54 15.13 -3.32
C MET A 143 0.45 14.27 -2.55
N ASP A 144 1.65 14.10 -3.12
CA ASP A 144 2.74 13.33 -2.51
C ASP A 144 3.29 14.05 -1.28
N ILE A 145 3.36 13.36 -0.13
CA ILE A 145 3.71 14.03 1.13
C ILE A 145 5.19 14.41 1.18
N GLU A 146 6.03 13.64 0.50
CA GLU A 146 7.45 13.89 0.31
C GLU A 146 7.67 15.20 -0.45
N GLU A 147 6.86 15.48 -1.47
CA GLU A 147 6.91 16.75 -2.21
C GLU A 147 6.54 17.94 -1.31
N VAL A 148 5.56 17.76 -0.42
CA VAL A 148 5.19 18.79 0.58
C VAL A 148 6.31 18.99 1.59
N ALA A 149 6.92 17.92 2.07
CA ALA A 149 8.04 17.98 3.01
C ALA A 149 9.25 18.72 2.42
N ASP A 150 9.54 18.52 1.13
CA ASP A 150 10.64 19.20 0.44
C ASP A 150 10.34 20.67 0.14
N LYS A 151 9.12 20.99 -0.30
CA LYS A 151 8.76 22.34 -0.78
C LYS A 151 8.19 23.26 0.29
N SER A 152 7.42 22.73 1.23
CA SER A 152 6.68 23.46 2.26
C SER A 152 6.73 22.72 3.61
N PRO A 153 7.94 22.47 4.17
CA PRO A 153 8.11 21.69 5.40
C PRO A 153 7.34 22.26 6.60
N GLU A 154 7.06 23.56 6.62
CA GLU A 154 6.26 24.24 7.65
C GLU A 154 4.78 23.81 7.69
N LEU A 155 4.31 23.14 6.63
CA LEU A 155 2.96 22.58 6.55
C LEU A 155 2.90 21.13 7.04
N ILE A 156 4.04 20.55 7.44
CA ILE A 156 4.10 19.21 8.04
C ILE A 156 4.06 19.34 9.56
N PHE A 157 2.97 18.86 10.15
CA PHE A 157 2.78 18.81 11.58
C PHE A 157 3.02 17.41 12.10
N LYS A 158 3.67 17.30 13.25
CA LYS A 158 3.96 16.03 13.92
C LYS A 158 3.53 16.07 15.38
N GLU A 159 2.91 14.99 15.85
CA GLU A 159 2.58 14.80 17.27
C GLU A 159 3.07 13.40 17.69
N VAL A 160 4.01 13.35 18.64
CA VAL A 160 4.54 12.10 19.20
C VAL A 160 3.53 11.52 20.18
N ILE A 161 3.28 10.22 20.09
CA ILE A 161 2.32 9.51 20.94
C ILE A 161 3.08 8.59 21.88
N ASP A 162 2.75 8.64 23.17
CA ASP A 162 3.20 7.61 24.10
C ASP A 162 2.41 6.32 23.86
N ILE A 163 3.12 5.20 23.65
CA ILE A 163 2.49 3.93 23.26
C ILE A 163 1.66 3.28 24.39
N PHE A 164 1.92 3.64 25.65
CA PHE A 164 1.18 3.12 26.80
C PHE A 164 -0.02 3.98 27.14
N GLU A 165 0.09 5.31 27.04
CA GLU A 165 -1.03 6.23 27.26
C GLU A 165 -2.00 6.28 26.07
N GLY A 166 -1.48 6.12 24.85
CA GLY A 166 -2.24 6.27 23.61
C GLY A 166 -2.47 7.73 23.20
N VAL A 167 -3.31 7.95 22.18
CA VAL A 167 -3.63 9.29 21.69
C VAL A 167 -4.52 10.03 22.70
N ARG A 168 -4.02 11.15 23.21
CA ARG A 168 -4.79 12.05 24.08
C ARG A 168 -5.71 12.96 23.26
N ASP A 169 -6.85 13.31 23.83
CA ASP A 169 -7.88 14.13 23.17
C ASP A 169 -7.35 15.46 22.63
N ASP A 170 -6.50 16.14 23.41
CA ASP A 170 -5.86 17.40 23.02
C ASP A 170 -4.84 17.22 21.89
N GLN A 171 -4.15 16.07 21.79
CA GLN A 171 -3.26 15.78 20.65
C GLN A 171 -4.07 15.63 19.37
N ALA A 172 -5.15 14.85 19.42
CA ALA A 172 -6.05 14.67 18.27
C ALA A 172 -6.70 16.00 17.85
N LEU A 173 -7.14 16.81 18.81
CA LEU A 173 -7.71 18.14 18.55
C LEU A 173 -6.67 19.14 18.00
N ARG A 174 -5.41 19.09 18.46
CA ARG A 174 -4.33 19.92 17.89
C ARG A 174 -4.04 19.51 16.45
N MET A 175 -3.89 18.22 16.18
CA MET A 175 -3.69 17.72 14.83
C MET A 175 -4.85 18.13 13.91
N ALA A 176 -6.09 17.92 14.32
CA ALA A 176 -7.26 18.35 13.55
C ALA A 176 -7.26 19.87 13.27
N ALA A 177 -6.84 20.70 14.24
CA ALA A 177 -6.71 22.14 14.03
C ALA A 177 -5.60 22.50 13.03
N ASN A 178 -4.43 21.86 13.13
CA ASN A 178 -3.29 22.06 12.24
C ASN A 178 -3.62 21.63 10.81
N LEU A 179 -4.37 20.54 10.67
CA LEU A 179 -4.95 20.10 9.41
C LEU A 179 -6.00 21.07 8.89
N GLY A 180 -6.46 22.06 9.66
CA GLY A 180 -7.38 23.11 9.22
C GLY A 180 -8.86 22.86 9.47
N PHE A 181 -9.23 21.78 10.18
CA PHE A 181 -10.63 21.48 10.51
C PHE A 181 -11.15 22.49 11.55
N LYS A 182 -12.39 22.97 11.37
CA LYS A 182 -13.01 24.02 12.19
C LYS A 182 -14.35 23.61 12.76
N GLY A 183 -14.77 24.28 13.84
CA GLY A 183 -16.09 24.09 14.44
C GLY A 183 -16.37 22.62 14.78
N PRO A 184 -17.57 22.09 14.48
CA PRO A 184 -17.91 20.69 14.72
C PRO A 184 -17.01 19.69 13.98
N LEU A 185 -16.50 20.05 12.79
CA LEU A 185 -15.64 19.17 12.00
C LEU A 185 -14.29 18.92 12.67
N LYS A 186 -13.80 19.87 13.48
CA LYS A 186 -12.59 19.68 14.28
C LYS A 186 -12.74 18.49 15.24
N ARG A 187 -13.88 18.39 15.92
CA ARG A 187 -14.17 17.26 16.82
C ARG A 187 -14.31 15.96 16.04
N GLN A 188 -15.07 15.98 14.94
CA GLN A 188 -15.22 14.78 14.09
C GLN A 188 -13.86 14.28 13.59
N ALA A 189 -12.97 15.17 13.12
CA ALA A 189 -11.64 14.79 12.68
C ALA A 189 -10.78 14.24 13.82
N ALA A 190 -10.83 14.84 15.02
CA ALA A 190 -10.15 14.29 16.19
C ALA A 190 -10.65 12.87 16.54
N ASP A 191 -11.97 12.63 16.47
CA ASP A 191 -12.54 11.30 16.70
C ASP A 191 -12.09 10.29 15.63
N GLN A 192 -12.00 10.69 14.36
CA GLN A 192 -11.46 9.84 13.29
C GLN A 192 -9.98 9.51 13.52
N ILE A 193 -9.17 10.51 13.92
CA ILE A 193 -7.74 10.34 14.23
C ILE A 193 -7.54 9.31 15.34
N MET A 194 -8.33 9.39 16.42
CA MET A 194 -8.28 8.41 17.52
C MET A 194 -8.65 7.00 17.04
N ARG A 195 -9.69 6.85 16.22
CA ARG A 195 -10.08 5.54 15.64
C ARG A 195 -9.02 4.97 14.68
N LEU A 196 -8.36 5.83 13.92
CA LEU A 196 -7.25 5.44 13.04
C LEU A 196 -6.05 4.96 13.86
N TYR A 197 -5.79 5.57 15.02
CA TYR A 197 -4.76 5.09 15.94
C TYR A 197 -5.12 3.74 16.57
N ASP A 198 -6.37 3.57 17.00
CA ASP A 198 -6.85 2.28 17.52
C ASP A 198 -6.73 1.17 16.45
N LEU A 199 -7.10 1.48 15.20
CA LEU A 199 -6.89 0.59 14.05
C LEU A 199 -5.40 0.26 13.88
N PHE A 200 -4.54 1.27 13.84
CA PHE A 200 -3.09 1.13 13.65
C PHE A 200 -2.49 0.13 14.64
N LEU A 201 -2.83 0.25 15.93
CA LEU A 201 -2.39 -0.70 16.96
C LEU A 201 -3.04 -2.08 16.80
N LYS A 202 -4.36 -2.12 16.56
CA LYS A 202 -5.14 -3.38 16.51
C LYS A 202 -4.65 -4.34 15.44
N VAL A 203 -4.21 -3.82 14.29
CA VAL A 203 -3.79 -4.64 13.15
C VAL A 203 -2.27 -4.78 13.03
N ASP A 204 -1.51 -4.32 14.04
CA ASP A 204 -0.04 -4.27 13.99
C ASP A 204 0.48 -3.56 12.72
N ALA A 205 -0.08 -2.39 12.42
CA ALA A 205 0.36 -1.59 11.29
C ALA A 205 1.74 -0.97 11.57
N THR A 206 2.58 -0.90 10.55
CA THR A 206 3.80 -0.06 10.56
C THR A 206 3.48 1.36 10.12
N GLN A 207 2.47 1.52 9.26
CA GLN A 207 1.95 2.80 8.80
C GLN A 207 0.47 2.69 8.43
N VAL A 208 -0.32 3.69 8.83
CA VAL A 208 -1.67 3.96 8.29
C VAL A 208 -1.61 5.35 7.67
N GLU A 209 -1.83 5.44 6.37
CA GLU A 209 -1.85 6.68 5.61
C GLU A 209 -3.25 6.90 5.04
N VAL A 210 -3.80 8.10 5.22
CA VAL A 210 -5.08 8.53 4.67
C VAL A 210 -4.84 9.78 3.83
N ASN A 211 -5.00 9.63 2.51
CA ASN A 211 -4.75 10.69 1.55
C ASN A 211 -5.77 10.63 0.38
N PRO A 212 -6.85 11.43 0.40
CA PRO A 212 -7.14 12.49 1.36
C PRO A 212 -7.97 12.04 2.57
N LEU A 213 -7.67 12.60 3.75
CA LEU A 213 -8.62 12.79 4.84
C LEU A 213 -9.32 14.13 4.60
N GLY A 214 -10.63 14.14 4.40
CA GLY A 214 -11.30 15.34 3.89
C GLY A 214 -12.67 15.63 4.48
N GLU A 215 -13.23 16.76 4.03
CA GLU A 215 -14.55 17.26 4.43
C GLU A 215 -15.50 17.21 3.24
N THR A 216 -16.73 16.72 3.45
CA THR A 216 -17.81 16.82 2.46
C THR A 216 -18.62 18.11 2.64
N PRO A 217 -19.30 18.60 1.59
CA PRO A 217 -20.21 19.75 1.72
C PRO A 217 -21.32 19.58 2.77
N GLU A 218 -21.68 18.33 3.07
CA GLU A 218 -22.69 17.96 4.08
C GLU A 218 -22.16 18.03 5.52
N GLY A 219 -20.89 18.42 5.71
CA GLY A 219 -20.30 18.58 7.04
C GLY A 219 -19.89 17.25 7.69
N GLN A 220 -19.35 16.33 6.89
CA GLN A 220 -18.78 15.08 7.35
C GLN A 220 -17.27 15.02 7.13
N VAL A 221 -16.56 14.41 8.09
CA VAL A 221 -15.14 14.05 7.91
C VAL A 221 -15.04 12.60 7.43
N VAL A 222 -14.37 12.39 6.31
CA VAL A 222 -14.30 11.09 5.64
C VAL A 222 -12.86 10.76 5.24
N CYS A 223 -12.48 9.49 5.40
CA CYS A 223 -11.25 8.93 4.84
C CYS A 223 -11.56 8.45 3.41
N PHE A 224 -11.13 9.22 2.40
CA PHE A 224 -11.51 8.97 1.00
C PHE A 224 -10.68 7.87 0.36
N ASP A 225 -9.39 7.83 0.67
CA ASP A 225 -8.46 6.79 0.26
C ASP A 225 -7.46 6.55 1.39
N ALA A 226 -7.01 5.31 1.53
CA ALA A 226 -6.08 4.93 2.57
C ALA A 226 -5.20 3.76 2.16
N LYS A 227 -3.95 3.81 2.61
CA LYS A 227 -2.96 2.75 2.47
C LYS A 227 -2.51 2.33 3.87
N ILE A 228 -2.53 1.02 4.12
CA ILE A 228 -2.08 0.44 5.38
C ILE A 228 -0.93 -0.51 5.08
N SER A 229 0.17 -0.33 5.80
CA SER A 229 1.33 -1.22 5.79
C SER A 229 1.42 -1.95 7.13
N PHE A 230 1.78 -3.22 7.12
CA PHE A 230 1.73 -4.10 8.28
C PHE A 230 3.12 -4.58 8.70
N ASP A 231 3.26 -4.96 9.97
CA ASP A 231 4.45 -5.63 10.47
C ASP A 231 4.37 -7.14 10.17
N ASP A 232 5.20 -7.63 9.25
CA ASP A 232 5.28 -9.05 8.92
C ASP A 232 5.66 -9.93 10.13
N ASN A 233 6.31 -9.36 11.15
CA ASN A 233 6.62 -10.10 12.37
C ASN A 233 5.38 -10.38 13.22
N ALA A 234 4.29 -9.66 13.00
CA ALA A 234 3.01 -9.85 13.69
C ALA A 234 2.10 -10.87 13.01
N GLU A 235 2.49 -11.47 11.88
CA GLU A 235 1.68 -12.43 11.11
C GLU A 235 1.12 -13.57 12.00
N PHE A 236 1.90 -14.04 12.98
CA PHE A 236 1.48 -15.13 13.87
C PHE A 236 0.20 -14.80 14.67
N ARG A 237 -0.07 -13.52 14.94
CA ARG A 237 -1.25 -13.04 15.67
C ARG A 237 -2.25 -12.27 14.80
N GLN A 238 -1.87 -11.92 13.57
CA GLN A 238 -2.71 -11.20 12.59
C GLN A 238 -3.19 -12.10 11.44
N LYS A 239 -3.48 -13.39 11.71
CA LYS A 239 -3.83 -14.37 10.67
C LYS A 239 -4.98 -13.96 9.75
N ALA A 240 -6.00 -13.27 10.27
CA ALA A 240 -7.12 -12.81 9.46
C ALA A 240 -6.72 -11.72 8.46
N VAL A 241 -5.81 -10.82 8.86
CA VAL A 241 -5.31 -9.72 8.00
C VAL A 241 -4.38 -10.28 6.93
N PHE A 242 -3.45 -11.17 7.30
CA PHE A 242 -2.53 -11.79 6.34
C PHE A 242 -3.21 -12.79 5.40
N ALA A 243 -4.39 -13.31 5.75
CA ALA A 243 -5.21 -14.09 4.82
C ALA A 243 -5.79 -13.25 3.66
N LEU A 244 -5.73 -11.92 3.76
CA LEU A 244 -6.16 -10.99 2.70
C LEU A 244 -5.05 -10.69 1.68
N ASP A 245 -3.83 -11.18 1.91
CA ASP A 245 -2.68 -10.91 1.05
C ASP A 245 -2.92 -11.36 -0.39
N ASP A 246 -2.84 -10.42 -1.32
CA ASP A 246 -2.96 -10.68 -2.75
C ASP A 246 -1.56 -10.80 -3.36
N MET A 247 -1.12 -12.05 -3.51
CA MET A 247 0.16 -12.38 -4.12
C MET A 247 0.12 -12.42 -5.65
N SER A 248 -1.01 -12.08 -6.29
CA SER A 248 -1.11 -12.15 -7.75
C SER A 248 -0.35 -11.05 -8.48
N GLU A 249 0.01 -9.96 -7.77
CA GLU A 249 0.90 -8.89 -8.25
C GLU A 249 2.36 -9.09 -7.79
N SER A 250 2.68 -10.19 -7.10
CA SER A 250 4.04 -10.47 -6.64
C SER A 250 4.91 -11.01 -7.77
N ASP A 251 6.20 -10.67 -7.75
CA ASP A 251 7.16 -11.33 -8.62
C ASP A 251 7.14 -12.85 -8.34
N PRO A 252 6.95 -13.71 -9.35
CA PRO A 252 6.93 -15.15 -9.16
C PRO A 252 8.19 -15.70 -8.49
N THR A 253 9.34 -15.07 -8.76
CA THR A 253 10.65 -15.41 -8.18
C THR A 253 10.70 -15.05 -6.70
N GLU A 254 10.21 -13.87 -6.32
CA GLU A 254 10.09 -13.48 -4.91
C GLU A 254 9.15 -14.41 -4.14
N THR A 255 8.03 -14.79 -4.78
CA THR A 255 7.04 -15.70 -4.20
C THR A 255 7.60 -17.11 -3.99
N GLU A 256 8.36 -17.62 -4.97
CA GLU A 256 9.02 -18.92 -4.85
C GLU A 256 10.14 -18.88 -3.81
N ALA A 257 10.94 -17.81 -3.75
CA ALA A 257 11.97 -17.61 -2.75
C ALA A 257 11.40 -17.63 -1.32
N ALA A 258 10.27 -16.95 -1.10
CA ALA A 258 9.63 -16.86 0.21
C ALA A 258 9.25 -18.24 0.80
N LYS A 259 8.93 -19.24 -0.03
CA LYS A 259 8.62 -20.63 0.41
C LYS A 259 9.80 -21.32 1.10
N TRP A 260 11.01 -20.81 0.86
CA TRP A 260 12.27 -21.35 1.35
C TRP A 260 12.94 -20.44 2.40
N ASP A 261 12.19 -19.48 2.94
CA ASP A 261 12.68 -18.43 3.84
C ASP A 261 13.82 -17.61 3.22
N LEU A 262 13.83 -17.47 1.88
CA LEU A 262 14.80 -16.70 1.14
C LEU A 262 14.28 -15.29 0.88
N LYS A 263 15.12 -14.28 1.14
CA LYS A 263 14.78 -12.88 0.86
C LYS A 263 15.38 -12.48 -0.48
N TYR A 264 14.61 -12.68 -1.55
CA TYR A 264 14.96 -12.33 -2.92
C TYR A 264 14.36 -10.96 -3.29
N ILE A 265 15.10 -10.16 -4.06
CA ILE A 265 14.60 -8.97 -4.75
C ILE A 265 15.24 -8.94 -6.14
N GLY A 266 14.43 -8.85 -7.17
CA GLY A 266 14.92 -8.71 -8.55
C GLY A 266 15.47 -7.31 -8.83
N LEU A 267 16.60 -7.24 -9.53
CA LEU A 267 17.21 -5.99 -10.00
C LEU A 267 17.42 -6.04 -11.53
N ASP A 268 17.75 -4.89 -12.12
CA ASP A 268 18.01 -4.76 -13.56
C ASP A 268 19.51 -4.91 -13.88
N GLY A 269 20.03 -6.12 -13.64
CA GLY A 269 21.43 -6.48 -13.88
C GLY A 269 21.61 -7.89 -14.42
N ASN A 270 22.85 -8.31 -14.53
CA ASN A 270 23.25 -9.58 -15.13
C ASN A 270 24.21 -10.42 -14.28
N ILE A 271 24.62 -9.93 -13.11
CA ILE A 271 25.44 -10.67 -12.15
C ILE A 271 24.56 -11.06 -10.96
N ALA A 272 24.18 -12.33 -10.90
CA ALA A 272 23.41 -12.82 -9.77
C ALA A 272 24.31 -12.96 -8.53
N CYS A 273 23.76 -12.71 -7.35
CA CYS A 273 24.48 -12.95 -6.11
C CYS A 273 23.58 -13.55 -5.03
N PHE A 274 24.16 -14.33 -4.12
CA PHE A 274 23.50 -14.72 -2.88
C PHE A 274 24.50 -14.77 -1.74
N VAL A 275 24.01 -14.42 -0.54
CA VAL A 275 24.86 -14.20 0.63
C VAL A 275 24.13 -14.62 1.91
N ASN A 276 24.88 -15.00 2.92
CA ASN A 276 24.36 -15.29 4.26
C ASN A 276 24.35 -14.05 5.16
N GLY A 277 23.27 -13.28 5.12
CA GLY A 277 23.06 -12.09 5.94
C GLY A 277 22.78 -10.84 5.12
N ALA A 278 21.68 -10.15 5.44
CA ALA A 278 21.20 -9.00 4.69
C ALA A 278 22.22 -7.87 4.52
N GLY A 279 23.01 -7.54 5.56
CA GLY A 279 24.02 -6.48 5.47
C GLY A 279 25.11 -6.79 4.45
N LEU A 280 25.59 -8.04 4.44
CA LEU A 280 26.61 -8.48 3.50
C LEU A 280 26.03 -8.66 2.08
N ALA A 281 24.76 -9.08 1.96
CA ALA A 281 24.05 -9.13 0.68
C ALA A 281 23.95 -7.75 0.01
N MET A 282 23.63 -6.69 0.78
CA MET A 282 23.61 -5.31 0.27
C MET A 282 25.03 -4.87 -0.14
N ALA A 283 26.03 -5.05 0.74
CA ALA A 283 27.41 -4.72 0.43
C ALA A 283 27.96 -5.48 -0.80
N THR A 284 27.46 -6.69 -1.06
CA THR A 284 27.82 -7.48 -2.25
C THR A 284 27.19 -6.90 -3.52
N CYS A 285 25.95 -6.43 -3.47
CA CYS A 285 25.36 -5.70 -4.59
C CYS A 285 26.18 -4.41 -4.87
N ASP A 286 26.52 -3.67 -3.81
CA ASP A 286 27.27 -2.42 -3.90
C ASP A 286 28.68 -2.64 -4.48
N ILE A 287 29.42 -3.68 -4.03
CA ILE A 287 30.77 -3.94 -4.53
C ILE A 287 30.76 -4.42 -5.99
N ILE A 288 29.71 -5.13 -6.43
CA ILE A 288 29.52 -5.49 -7.84
C ILE A 288 29.37 -4.22 -8.68
N ASP A 289 28.49 -3.30 -8.25
CA ASP A 289 28.25 -2.02 -8.95
C ASP A 289 29.49 -1.11 -8.94
N LEU A 290 30.16 -0.99 -7.80
CA LEU A 290 31.41 -0.22 -7.63
C LEU A 290 32.50 -0.66 -8.62
N HIS A 291 32.54 -1.94 -8.96
CA HIS A 291 33.49 -2.52 -9.91
C HIS A 291 32.95 -2.62 -11.36
N GLY A 292 31.87 -1.91 -11.67
CA GLY A 292 31.31 -1.79 -13.03
C GLY A 292 30.44 -2.96 -13.47
N GLY A 293 30.12 -3.89 -12.57
CA GLY A 293 29.11 -4.91 -12.80
C GLY A 293 27.69 -4.38 -12.58
N LYS A 294 26.67 -5.18 -12.91
CA LYS A 294 25.28 -4.85 -12.59
C LYS A 294 24.66 -5.99 -11.78
N PRO A 295 24.36 -5.82 -10.48
CA PRO A 295 23.73 -6.86 -9.69
C PRO A 295 22.35 -7.18 -10.27
N ALA A 296 22.10 -8.46 -10.57
CA ALA A 296 20.83 -8.94 -11.12
C ALA A 296 19.76 -9.13 -10.04
N ASN A 297 20.19 -9.29 -8.78
CA ASN A 297 19.31 -9.52 -7.66
C ASN A 297 20.00 -9.20 -6.33
N PHE A 298 19.19 -9.01 -5.30
CA PHE A 298 19.57 -9.17 -3.90
C PHE A 298 19.03 -10.53 -3.42
N LEU A 299 19.84 -11.35 -2.74
CA LEU A 299 19.39 -12.60 -2.14
C LEU A 299 20.09 -12.88 -0.80
N ASP A 300 19.33 -12.82 0.28
CA ASP A 300 19.76 -13.16 1.64
C ASP A 300 19.22 -14.54 2.05
N LEU A 301 20.15 -15.47 2.32
CA LEU A 301 19.88 -16.82 2.83
C LEU A 301 19.60 -16.86 4.36
N GLY A 302 19.89 -15.76 5.07
CA GLY A 302 19.90 -15.69 6.53
C GLY A 302 21.21 -16.16 7.16
N GLY A 303 21.35 -15.97 8.48
CA GLY A 303 22.57 -16.31 9.22
C GLY A 303 22.80 -17.82 9.44
N GLY A 304 21.74 -18.63 9.40
CA GLY A 304 21.78 -20.08 9.62
C GLY A 304 21.55 -20.87 8.33
N VAL A 305 22.44 -20.70 7.35
CA VAL A 305 22.29 -21.28 6.00
C VAL A 305 22.22 -22.80 6.05
N LYS A 306 21.18 -23.36 5.42
CA LYS A 306 21.03 -24.81 5.20
C LYS A 306 21.37 -25.16 3.76
N GLU A 307 21.90 -26.37 3.54
CA GLU A 307 22.22 -26.90 2.20
C GLU A 307 21.02 -26.80 1.23
N LYS A 308 19.81 -27.11 1.72
CA LYS A 308 18.58 -26.99 0.92
C LYS A 308 18.29 -25.55 0.46
N GLN A 309 18.59 -24.55 1.29
CA GLN A 309 18.39 -23.14 0.92
C GLN A 309 19.39 -22.72 -0.17
N VAL A 310 20.62 -23.22 -0.12
CA VAL A 310 21.62 -23.00 -1.18
C VAL A 310 21.17 -23.62 -2.49
N TYR A 311 20.66 -24.86 -2.45
CA TYR A 311 20.14 -25.54 -3.64
C TYR A 311 18.99 -24.77 -4.29
N GLU A 312 17.99 -24.35 -3.51
CA GLU A 312 16.85 -23.60 -4.04
C GLU A 312 17.26 -22.18 -4.50
N ALA A 313 18.23 -21.54 -3.82
CA ALA A 313 18.81 -20.28 -4.31
C ALA A 313 19.44 -20.44 -5.70
N PHE A 314 20.24 -21.48 -5.95
CA PHE A 314 20.77 -21.75 -7.28
C PHE A 314 19.67 -21.99 -8.32
N LYS A 315 18.66 -22.78 -7.97
CA LYS A 315 17.52 -23.06 -8.86
C LYS A 315 16.76 -21.78 -9.25
N LEU A 316 16.59 -20.85 -8.32
CA LEU A 316 16.01 -19.53 -8.59
C LEU A 316 16.88 -18.71 -9.55
N LEU A 317 18.18 -18.59 -9.26
CA LEU A 317 19.08 -17.74 -10.06
C LEU A 317 19.32 -18.26 -11.47
N THR A 318 19.38 -19.59 -11.64
CA THR A 318 19.53 -20.23 -12.95
C THR A 318 18.29 -20.13 -13.84
N ALA A 319 17.13 -19.77 -13.26
CA ALA A 319 15.90 -19.54 -14.02
C ALA A 319 15.82 -18.14 -14.63
N ASP A 320 16.59 -17.17 -14.16
CA ASP A 320 16.60 -15.80 -14.70
C ASP A 320 17.47 -15.72 -15.96
N PRO A 321 16.89 -15.49 -17.16
CA PRO A 321 17.65 -15.44 -18.41
C PRO A 321 18.59 -14.23 -18.51
N LYS A 322 18.46 -13.22 -17.65
CA LYS A 322 19.36 -12.05 -17.61
C LYS A 322 20.73 -12.40 -17.01
N VAL A 323 20.81 -13.48 -16.23
CA VAL A 323 22.00 -13.83 -15.44
C VAL A 323 23.09 -14.43 -16.34
N GLY A 324 24.19 -13.69 -16.47
CA GLY A 324 25.39 -14.14 -17.20
C GLY A 324 26.52 -14.64 -16.28
N ALA A 325 26.48 -14.30 -14.99
CA ALA A 325 27.47 -14.72 -14.00
C ALA A 325 26.85 -14.84 -12.60
N HIS A 326 27.44 -15.68 -11.75
CA HIS A 326 27.04 -15.87 -10.36
C HIS A 326 28.20 -15.50 -9.43
N PHE A 327 27.96 -14.60 -8.48
CA PHE A 327 28.88 -14.21 -7.44
C PHE A 327 28.39 -14.72 -6.08
N ILE A 328 29.11 -15.68 -5.50
CA ILE A 328 28.70 -16.35 -4.28
C ILE A 328 29.65 -15.96 -3.15
N LEU A 329 29.09 -15.34 -2.11
CA LEU A 329 29.84 -14.98 -0.93
C LEU A 329 29.21 -15.64 0.30
N GLN A 330 29.89 -16.64 0.84
CA GLN A 330 29.53 -17.25 2.11
C GLN A 330 30.64 -16.99 3.12
N THR A 331 30.30 -16.32 4.22
CA THR A 331 31.21 -16.26 5.36
C THR A 331 31.25 -17.66 6.00
N ALA A 332 32.46 -18.20 6.22
CA ALA A 332 32.61 -19.51 6.82
C ALA A 332 31.91 -19.55 8.18
N LEU A 333 30.87 -20.37 8.29
CA LEU A 333 30.34 -20.82 9.58
C LEU A 333 31.45 -21.65 10.22
N ARG A 334 32.07 -21.13 11.28
CA ARG A 334 32.81 -21.97 12.22
C ARG A 334 31.84 -22.82 13.01
#